data_AF-A0A9E3A2M1-F1
#
_entry.id   AF-A0A9E3A2M1-F1
#
_cell.length_a   1.000
_cell.length_b   1.000
_cell.length_c   1.000
_cell.angle_alpha   90.00
_cell.angle_beta   90.00
_cell.angle_gamma   90.00
#
_symmetry.space_group_name_H-M   'P 1'
#
loop_
_entity.id
_entity.type
_entity.pdbx_description
1 polymer ?
#
loop_
_entity_poly.entity_id
_entity_poly.type
_entity_poly.pdbx_seq_one_letter_code
_entity_poly.pdbx_strand_id
1 'polypeptide(L)'
;MSHHDCSGCGLCLLVCPVWHGTRDVRLTPKGRARAIQHGAKREDLAASTAGCTLCGACEPACPEELPLVDMVMELRSGSPFPEAEVRIQGKKKLLLAGRALRAEPDRLARTLALLEGYELAADDGADIVEALEAGTTIADERLAAFLASLALARQVVVAEGLLLRALRRWLADASVRGIGETLLPAISAKLRAGDFYVIASQAFNCDQPRLIGRYDWLRATSGCEMNLDLQRIAMPVAGQARWILEGRRVERIVVEDLAERAAFDFAGKPVLHLAELA
;
A
#
# COMPACT_ATOMS: atom_id res chain seq x y z
N MET A 1 8.21 -4.32 -19.17
CA MET A 1 9.49 -3.58 -19.12
C MET A 1 10.40 -4.31 -18.15
N SER A 2 11.70 -4.36 -18.44
CA SER A 2 12.65 -5.15 -17.67
C SER A 2 13.37 -4.25 -16.66
N HIS A 3 13.74 -4.77 -15.49
CA HIS A 3 14.52 -4.00 -14.51
C HIS A 3 15.87 -3.50 -15.06
N HIS A 4 16.30 -4.06 -16.19
CA HIS A 4 17.49 -3.68 -16.95
C HIS A 4 17.39 -2.32 -17.65
N ASP A 5 16.22 -1.68 -17.68
CA ASP A 5 16.02 -0.38 -18.37
C ASP A 5 16.36 0.83 -17.47
N CYS A 6 16.85 0.62 -16.24
CA CYS A 6 17.18 1.70 -15.32
C CYS A 6 18.27 2.66 -15.85
N SER A 7 17.89 3.92 -16.12
CA SER A 7 18.80 4.99 -16.53
C SER A 7 19.70 5.54 -15.41
N GLY A 8 19.43 5.18 -14.15
CA GLY A 8 20.23 5.63 -13.00
C GLY A 8 19.99 7.09 -12.57
N CYS A 9 18.90 7.72 -13.03
CA CYS A 9 18.58 9.13 -12.77
C CYS A 9 18.52 9.52 -11.28
N GLY A 10 18.11 8.60 -10.40
CA GLY A 10 18.06 8.81 -8.95
C GLY A 10 16.79 9.48 -8.42
N LEU A 11 15.77 9.71 -9.24
CA LEU A 11 14.50 10.30 -8.78
C LEU A 11 13.82 9.46 -7.70
N CYS A 12 13.86 8.13 -7.81
CA CYS A 12 13.32 7.24 -6.80
C CYS A 12 14.01 7.35 -5.42
N LEU A 13 15.21 7.95 -5.34
CA LEU A 13 15.88 8.21 -4.05
C LEU A 13 15.17 9.32 -3.26
N LEU A 14 14.60 10.31 -3.95
CA LEU A 14 13.96 11.48 -3.33
C LEU A 14 12.71 11.11 -2.51
N VAL A 15 12.12 9.96 -2.83
CA VAL A 15 10.90 9.44 -2.19
C VAL A 15 11.13 8.16 -1.38
N CYS A 16 12.35 7.63 -1.38
CA CYS A 16 12.64 6.35 -0.73
C CYS A 16 12.90 6.55 0.78
N PRO A 17 12.09 5.96 1.68
CA PRO A 17 12.32 6.07 3.13
C PRO A 17 13.68 5.51 3.56
N VAL A 18 14.14 4.45 2.88
CA VAL A 18 15.42 3.83 3.20
C VAL A 18 16.57 4.78 2.90
N TRP A 19 16.50 5.54 1.80
CA TRP A 19 17.50 6.56 1.49
C TRP A 19 17.51 7.67 2.55
N HIS A 20 16.33 8.16 2.98
CA HIS A 20 16.24 9.19 4.01
C HIS A 20 16.84 8.74 5.35
N GLY A 21 16.60 7.49 5.75
CA GLY A 21 17.12 6.94 7.00
C GLY A 21 18.61 6.57 6.96
N THR A 22 19.10 6.05 5.84
CA THR A 22 20.44 5.43 5.77
C THR A 22 21.48 6.20 4.98
N ARG A 23 21.04 7.01 3.99
CA ARG A 23 21.90 7.63 2.97
C ARG A 23 22.82 6.64 2.25
N ASP A 24 22.47 5.35 2.23
CA ASP A 24 23.20 4.31 1.51
C ASP A 24 22.43 3.92 0.25
N VAL A 25 22.95 4.33 -0.90
CA VAL A 25 22.32 4.07 -2.20
C VAL A 25 22.18 2.56 -2.47
N ARG A 26 23.03 1.71 -1.89
CA ARG A 26 22.98 0.24 -2.08
C ARG A 26 21.70 -0.38 -1.51
N LEU A 27 21.07 0.28 -0.53
CA LEU A 27 19.83 -0.17 0.12
C LEU A 27 18.55 0.34 -0.58
N THR A 28 18.67 0.94 -1.76
CA THR A 28 17.57 1.63 -2.45
C THR A 28 17.16 0.95 -3.75
N PRO A 29 15.98 1.26 -4.32
CA PRO A 29 15.56 0.72 -5.61
C PRO A 29 16.57 1.00 -6.73
N LYS A 30 17.15 2.22 -6.79
CA LYS A 30 18.21 2.56 -7.76
C LYS A 30 19.44 1.67 -7.57
N GLY A 31 19.89 1.47 -6.33
CA GLY A 31 21.04 0.62 -6.03
C GLY A 31 20.84 -0.81 -6.54
N ARG A 32 19.66 -1.39 -6.26
CA ARG A 32 19.30 -2.74 -6.69
C ARG A 32 19.26 -2.87 -8.21
N ALA A 33 18.53 -1.97 -8.89
CA ALA A 33 18.42 -2.00 -10.35
C ALA A 33 19.78 -1.86 -11.04
N ARG A 34 20.64 -0.94 -10.57
CA ARG A 34 22.01 -0.78 -11.09
C ARG A 34 22.86 -2.02 -10.80
N ALA A 35 22.76 -2.60 -9.61
CA ALA A 35 23.51 -3.80 -9.28
C ALA A 35 23.14 -4.98 -10.20
N ILE A 36 21.84 -5.19 -10.45
CA ILE A 36 21.35 -6.21 -11.39
C ILE A 36 21.88 -5.98 -12.80
N GLN A 37 21.87 -4.74 -13.30
CA GLN A 37 22.44 -4.40 -14.62
C GLN A 37 23.93 -4.74 -14.73
N HIS A 38 24.66 -4.77 -13.60
CA HIS A 38 26.07 -5.12 -13.53
C HIS A 38 26.32 -6.56 -13.05
N GLY A 39 25.30 -7.41 -13.09
CA GLY A 39 25.43 -8.85 -12.85
C GLY A 39 25.41 -9.27 -11.37
N ALA A 40 24.97 -8.40 -10.46
CA ALA A 40 24.76 -8.80 -9.06
C ALA A 40 23.68 -9.89 -8.98
N LYS A 41 23.92 -10.88 -8.13
CA LYS A 41 23.00 -11.98 -7.87
C LYS A 41 22.09 -11.65 -6.70
N ARG A 42 21.07 -12.48 -6.51
CA ARG A 42 20.11 -12.34 -5.39
C ARG A 42 20.83 -12.31 -4.04
N GLU A 43 21.82 -13.19 -3.86
CA GLU A 43 22.56 -13.33 -2.61
C GLU A 43 23.31 -12.03 -2.26
N ASP A 44 23.84 -11.34 -3.26
CA ASP A 44 24.54 -10.06 -3.10
C ASP A 44 23.59 -8.94 -2.63
N LEU A 45 22.29 -9.09 -2.89
CA LEU A 45 21.25 -8.09 -2.64
C LEU A 45 20.38 -8.39 -1.42
N ALA A 46 20.56 -9.53 -0.75
CA ALA A 46 19.67 -9.99 0.32
C ALA A 46 19.51 -8.97 1.46
N ALA A 47 20.61 -8.38 1.95
CA ALA A 47 20.55 -7.35 2.99
C ALA A 47 19.87 -6.07 2.49
N SER A 48 20.12 -5.71 1.22
CA SER A 48 19.47 -4.56 0.59
C SER A 48 17.97 -4.75 0.48
N THR A 49 17.51 -5.90 0.00
CA THR A 49 16.09 -6.18 -0.21
C THR A 49 15.36 -6.36 1.12
N ALA A 50 15.98 -6.94 2.15
CA ALA A 50 15.40 -7.03 3.49
C ALA A 50 15.05 -5.65 4.08
N GLY A 51 15.86 -4.62 3.82
CA GLY A 51 15.59 -3.25 4.28
C GLY A 51 14.49 -2.50 3.53
N CYS A 52 13.93 -3.03 2.44
CA CYS A 52 12.86 -2.37 1.69
C CYS A 52 11.53 -2.38 2.47
N THR A 53 10.78 -1.28 2.46
CA THR A 53 9.46 -1.21 3.10
C THR A 53 8.30 -1.60 2.18
N LEU A 54 8.58 -1.93 0.91
CA LEU A 54 7.59 -2.19 -0.15
C LEU A 54 6.52 -1.09 -0.32
N CYS A 55 6.77 0.15 0.14
CA CYS A 55 5.82 1.26 0.11
C CYS A 55 5.35 1.73 -1.28
N GLY A 56 5.98 1.26 -2.35
CA GLY A 56 5.64 1.61 -3.74
C GLY A 56 6.00 3.02 -4.19
N ALA A 57 6.46 3.91 -3.30
CA ALA A 57 6.72 5.33 -3.63
C ALA A 57 7.69 5.53 -4.81
N CYS A 58 8.63 4.60 -5.00
CA CYS A 58 9.62 4.66 -6.07
C CYS A 58 9.06 4.48 -7.49
N GLU A 59 7.93 3.80 -7.66
CA GLU A 59 7.38 3.48 -8.97
C GLU A 59 6.77 4.70 -9.68
N PRO A 60 5.88 5.50 -9.06
CA PRO A 60 5.38 6.73 -9.70
C PRO A 60 6.49 7.78 -9.90
N ALA A 61 7.61 7.68 -9.17
CA ALA A 61 8.78 8.54 -9.37
C ALA A 61 9.70 8.07 -10.52
N CYS A 62 9.50 6.87 -11.05
CA CYS A 62 10.39 6.28 -12.04
C CYS A 62 9.99 6.71 -13.46
N PRO A 63 10.85 7.46 -14.19
CA PRO A 63 10.52 7.89 -15.55
C PRO A 63 10.54 6.75 -16.58
N GLU A 64 11.19 5.62 -16.23
CA GLU A 64 11.24 4.41 -17.05
C GLU A 64 10.11 3.42 -16.67
N GLU A 65 9.20 3.82 -15.78
CA GLU A 65 8.04 3.01 -15.35
C GLU A 65 8.41 1.58 -14.90
N LEU A 66 9.56 1.44 -14.23
CA LEU A 66 10.04 0.14 -13.77
C LEU A 66 9.14 -0.41 -12.65
N PRO A 67 8.77 -1.71 -12.69
CA PRO A 67 8.04 -2.38 -11.61
C PRO A 67 9.00 -2.69 -10.44
N LEU A 68 9.40 -1.63 -9.72
CA LEU A 68 10.45 -1.69 -8.70
C LEU A 68 10.03 -2.45 -7.44
N VAL A 69 8.75 -2.50 -7.10
CA VAL A 69 8.26 -3.32 -5.98
C VAL A 69 8.36 -4.79 -6.36
N ASP A 70 7.89 -5.16 -7.56
CA ASP A 70 7.93 -6.53 -8.07
C ASP A 70 9.39 -7.02 -8.12
N MET A 71 10.33 -6.18 -8.61
CA MET A 71 11.77 -6.45 -8.55
C MET A 71 12.24 -6.86 -7.14
N VAL A 72 11.82 -6.11 -6.11
CA VAL A 72 12.21 -6.40 -4.73
C VAL A 72 11.61 -7.71 -4.27
N MET A 73 10.34 -7.97 -4.59
CA MET A 73 9.65 -9.20 -4.20
C MET A 73 10.29 -10.43 -4.84
N GLU A 74 10.62 -10.36 -6.13
CA GLU A 74 11.32 -11.41 -6.86
C GLU A 74 12.72 -11.67 -6.33
N LEU A 75 13.45 -10.61 -5.97
CA LEU A 75 14.75 -10.77 -5.30
C LEU A 75 14.61 -11.37 -3.91
N ARG A 76 13.56 -11.07 -3.14
CA ARG A 76 13.34 -11.69 -1.82
C ARG A 76 13.01 -13.17 -1.95
N SER A 77 12.06 -13.52 -2.82
CA SER A 77 11.60 -14.90 -3.03
C SER A 77 12.59 -15.76 -3.80
N GLY A 78 13.38 -15.17 -4.70
CA GLY A 78 14.15 -15.92 -5.68
C GLY A 78 13.27 -16.56 -6.76
N SER A 79 12.05 -16.07 -6.94
CA SER A 79 11.09 -16.57 -7.94
C SER A 79 10.28 -15.41 -8.49
N PRO A 80 9.79 -15.48 -9.74
CA PRO A 80 8.88 -14.48 -10.29
C PRO A 80 7.68 -14.25 -9.36
N PHE A 81 7.11 -13.05 -9.41
CA PHE A 81 5.87 -12.79 -8.69
C PHE A 81 4.79 -13.80 -9.13
N PRO A 82 4.04 -14.43 -8.20
CA PRO A 82 3.10 -15.48 -8.55
C PRO A 82 2.10 -15.03 -9.61
N GLU A 83 2.04 -15.78 -10.71
CA GLU A 83 1.00 -15.61 -11.70
C GLU A 83 -0.19 -16.47 -11.32
N ALA A 84 -1.34 -15.83 -11.17
CA ALA A 84 -2.59 -16.51 -10.99
C ALA A 84 -3.66 -15.70 -11.70
N GLU A 85 -4.65 -16.37 -12.26
CA GLU A 85 -5.80 -15.72 -12.87
C GLU A 85 -7.05 -16.48 -12.46
N VAL A 86 -8.02 -15.75 -11.90
CA VAL A 86 -9.31 -16.33 -11.53
C VAL A 86 -10.41 -15.61 -12.27
N ARG A 87 -11.19 -16.42 -12.99
CA ARG A 87 -12.40 -15.96 -13.65
C ARG A 87 -13.48 -15.69 -12.62
N ILE A 88 -13.96 -14.44 -12.59
CA ILE A 88 -15.05 -14.04 -11.71
C ILE A 88 -16.39 -14.57 -12.24
N GLN A 89 -17.15 -15.24 -11.38
CA GLN A 89 -18.43 -15.87 -11.72
C GLN A 89 -19.61 -15.32 -10.94
N GLY A 90 -19.34 -14.60 -9.84
CA GLY A 90 -20.38 -14.11 -8.93
C GLY A 90 -20.64 -12.60 -9.01
N LYS A 91 -21.49 -12.14 -8.09
CA LYS A 91 -21.87 -10.72 -7.92
C LYS A 91 -21.59 -10.20 -6.51
N LYS A 92 -20.90 -10.99 -5.68
CA LYS A 92 -20.62 -10.61 -4.29
C LYS A 92 -19.73 -9.37 -4.23
N LYS A 93 -19.86 -8.63 -3.13
CA LYS A 93 -18.93 -7.57 -2.75
C LYS A 93 -18.24 -8.02 -1.47
N LEU A 94 -16.92 -8.14 -1.46
CA LEU A 94 -16.17 -8.65 -0.33
C LEU A 94 -15.24 -7.60 0.26
N LEU A 95 -15.13 -7.59 1.59
CA LEU A 95 -14.10 -6.89 2.34
C LEU A 95 -13.03 -7.89 2.78
N LEU A 96 -11.77 -7.65 2.39
CA LEU A 96 -10.59 -8.26 2.96
C LEU A 96 -10.03 -7.30 4.01
N ALA A 97 -10.41 -7.55 5.27
CA ALA A 97 -10.14 -6.63 6.36
C ALA A 97 -8.66 -6.58 6.78
N GLY A 98 -7.86 -7.60 6.48
CA GLY A 98 -6.49 -7.69 6.94
C GLY A 98 -6.38 -7.93 8.45
N ARG A 99 -5.16 -8.22 8.92
CA ARG A 99 -4.91 -8.63 10.31
C ARG A 99 -5.22 -7.49 11.28
N ALA A 100 -4.81 -6.28 10.96
CA ALA A 100 -4.96 -5.13 11.83
C ALA A 100 -6.43 -4.80 12.11
N LEU A 101 -7.26 -4.68 11.07
CA LEU A 101 -8.68 -4.35 11.25
C LEU A 101 -9.47 -5.51 11.89
N ARG A 102 -9.13 -6.77 11.59
CA ARG A 102 -9.75 -7.93 12.25
C ARG A 102 -9.51 -7.98 13.75
N ALA A 103 -8.36 -7.49 14.21
CA ALA A 103 -8.02 -7.43 15.62
C ALA A 103 -8.88 -6.41 16.41
N GLU A 104 -9.66 -5.56 15.72
CA GLU A 104 -10.46 -4.49 16.30
C GLU A 104 -11.95 -4.60 15.88
N PRO A 105 -12.74 -5.49 16.53
CA PRO A 105 -14.09 -5.84 16.10
C PRO A 105 -15.04 -4.65 15.95
N ASP A 106 -14.97 -3.68 16.85
CA ASP A 106 -15.81 -2.47 16.80
C ASP A 106 -15.50 -1.60 15.58
N ARG A 107 -14.21 -1.49 15.23
CA ARG A 107 -13.77 -0.75 14.04
C ARG A 107 -14.16 -1.51 12.77
N LEU A 108 -13.99 -2.82 12.76
CA LEU A 108 -14.40 -3.68 11.66
C LEU A 108 -15.91 -3.57 11.39
N ALA A 109 -16.73 -3.60 12.44
CA ALA A 109 -18.18 -3.44 12.32
C ALA A 109 -18.55 -2.08 11.74
N ARG A 110 -17.90 -0.99 12.19
CA ARG A 110 -18.06 0.36 11.61
C ARG A 110 -17.65 0.41 10.15
N THR A 111 -16.50 -0.17 9.79
CA THR A 111 -16.03 -0.26 8.40
C THR A 111 -17.05 -0.98 7.51
N LEU A 112 -17.57 -2.13 7.95
CA LEU A 112 -18.59 -2.87 7.20
C LEU A 112 -19.89 -2.10 7.06
N ALA A 113 -20.32 -1.37 8.10
CA ALA A 113 -21.52 -0.53 8.04
C ALA A 113 -21.39 0.58 6.96
N LEU A 114 -20.19 1.12 6.76
CA LEU A 114 -19.92 2.10 5.71
C LEU A 114 -19.79 1.49 4.30
N LEU A 115 -19.45 0.20 4.23
CA LEU A 115 -19.38 -0.56 2.98
C LEU A 115 -20.71 -1.24 2.69
N GLU A 116 -21.74 -0.46 2.38
CA GLU A 116 -23.09 -0.99 2.13
C GLU A 116 -23.12 -2.16 1.12
N GLY A 117 -23.65 -3.29 1.59
CA GLY A 117 -23.78 -4.52 0.82
C GLY A 117 -22.49 -5.30 0.61
N TYR A 118 -21.41 -4.99 1.35
CA TYR A 118 -20.21 -5.83 1.42
C TYR A 118 -20.35 -6.88 2.51
N GLU A 119 -19.88 -8.09 2.20
CA GLU A 119 -19.69 -9.19 3.15
C GLU A 119 -18.22 -9.22 3.60
N LEU A 120 -17.97 -9.60 4.85
CA LEU A 120 -16.61 -9.89 5.30
C LEU A 120 -16.15 -11.22 4.70
N ALA A 121 -14.99 -11.24 4.04
CA ALA A 121 -14.42 -12.51 3.59
C ALA A 121 -13.99 -13.38 4.78
N ALA A 122 -14.11 -14.69 4.67
CA ALA A 122 -13.61 -15.61 5.70
C ALA A 122 -12.07 -15.62 5.75
N ASP A 123 -11.44 -15.54 4.59
CA ASP A 123 -10.00 -15.50 4.38
C ASP A 123 -9.61 -14.12 3.84
N ASP A 124 -8.68 -13.43 4.49
CA ASP A 124 -8.16 -12.13 4.06
C ASP A 124 -6.76 -12.20 3.45
N GLY A 125 -6.18 -13.40 3.33
CA GLY A 125 -4.85 -13.59 2.77
C GLY A 125 -3.73 -13.01 3.62
N ALA A 126 -3.89 -12.84 4.94
CA ALA A 126 -2.86 -12.28 5.80
C ALA A 126 -1.52 -13.06 5.74
N ASP A 127 -1.58 -14.39 5.65
CA ASP A 127 -0.40 -15.24 5.47
C ASP A 127 0.25 -15.09 4.09
N ILE A 128 -0.56 -14.82 3.06
CA ILE A 128 -0.06 -14.49 1.72
C ILE A 128 0.68 -13.16 1.76
N VAL A 129 0.13 -12.13 2.43
CA VAL A 129 0.83 -10.85 2.61
C VAL A 129 2.15 -11.05 3.34
N GLU A 130 2.15 -11.78 4.44
CA GLU A 130 3.35 -12.08 5.22
C GLU A 130 4.41 -12.80 4.36
N ALA A 131 3.99 -13.75 3.52
CA ALA A 131 4.88 -14.44 2.60
C ALA A 131 5.44 -13.53 1.50
N LEU A 132 4.61 -12.65 0.93
CA LEU A 132 5.03 -11.65 -0.06
C LEU A 132 6.04 -10.65 0.54
N GLU A 133 5.81 -10.22 1.78
CA GLU A 133 6.71 -9.32 2.50
C GLU A 133 8.03 -10.01 2.84
N ALA A 134 7.99 -11.23 3.38
CA ALA A 134 9.18 -11.99 3.75
C ALA A 134 9.93 -12.53 2.51
N GLY A 135 9.27 -12.61 1.36
CA GLY A 135 9.75 -13.34 0.20
C GLY A 135 9.87 -14.84 0.46
N THR A 136 8.90 -15.41 1.15
CA THR A 136 8.78 -16.86 1.28
C THR A 136 7.85 -17.40 0.21
N THR A 137 8.08 -18.63 -0.22
CA THR A 137 7.20 -19.30 -1.18
C THR A 137 5.78 -19.44 -0.63
N ILE A 138 4.79 -19.04 -1.41
CA ILE A 138 3.38 -19.34 -1.15
C ILE A 138 3.08 -20.68 -1.81
N ALA A 139 2.53 -21.64 -1.08
CA ALA A 139 2.14 -22.92 -1.66
C ALA A 139 1.03 -22.71 -2.72
N ASP A 140 1.15 -23.35 -3.88
CA ASP A 140 0.20 -23.21 -4.98
C ASP A 140 -1.23 -23.58 -4.54
N GLU A 141 -1.39 -24.62 -3.73
CA GLU A 141 -2.68 -25.03 -3.20
C GLU A 141 -3.29 -23.97 -2.27
N ARG A 142 -2.45 -23.27 -1.49
CA ARG A 142 -2.89 -22.21 -0.59
C ARG A 142 -3.36 -20.99 -1.38
N LEU A 143 -2.60 -20.59 -2.40
CA LEU A 143 -2.97 -19.49 -3.29
C LEU A 143 -4.24 -19.82 -4.08
N ALA A 144 -4.34 -21.04 -4.63
CA ALA A 144 -5.53 -21.50 -5.34
C ALA A 144 -6.77 -21.50 -4.43
N ALA A 145 -6.65 -21.98 -3.18
CA ALA A 145 -7.73 -21.97 -2.21
C ALA A 145 -8.18 -20.54 -1.85
N PHE A 146 -7.23 -19.63 -1.64
CA PHE A 146 -7.52 -18.22 -1.40
C PHE A 146 -8.31 -17.61 -2.56
N LEU A 147 -7.80 -17.74 -3.79
CA LEU A 147 -8.41 -17.12 -4.95
C LEU A 147 -9.77 -17.76 -5.31
N ALA A 148 -9.93 -19.06 -5.10
CA ALA A 148 -11.21 -19.74 -5.27
C ALA A 148 -12.29 -19.16 -4.34
N SER A 149 -11.93 -18.75 -3.12
CA SER A 149 -12.84 -18.08 -2.19
C SER A 149 -13.32 -16.70 -2.70
N LEU A 150 -12.53 -16.07 -3.57
CA LEU A 150 -12.82 -14.77 -4.17
C LEU A 150 -13.50 -14.86 -5.55
N ALA A 151 -13.62 -16.06 -6.14
CA ALA A 151 -14.18 -16.24 -7.48
C ALA A 151 -15.62 -15.73 -7.64
N LEU A 152 -16.37 -15.61 -6.53
CA LEU A 152 -17.73 -15.08 -6.52
C LEU A 152 -17.80 -13.55 -6.34
N ALA A 153 -16.67 -12.87 -6.13
CA ALA A 153 -16.60 -11.45 -5.82
C ALA A 153 -16.40 -10.60 -7.07
N ARG A 154 -17.42 -9.81 -7.42
CA ARG A 154 -17.32 -8.80 -8.49
C ARG A 154 -16.64 -7.51 -8.00
N GLN A 155 -16.72 -7.24 -6.70
CA GLN A 155 -16.07 -6.11 -6.07
C GLN A 155 -15.31 -6.61 -4.84
N VAL A 156 -14.07 -6.17 -4.70
CA VAL A 156 -13.21 -6.51 -3.56
C VAL A 156 -12.63 -5.23 -3.00
N VAL A 157 -12.85 -5.00 -1.72
CA VAL A 157 -12.23 -3.91 -0.95
C VAL A 157 -11.15 -4.52 -0.07
N VAL A 158 -9.95 -3.97 -0.11
CA VAL A 158 -8.76 -4.53 0.54
C VAL A 158 -8.17 -3.52 1.50
N ALA A 159 -7.92 -3.93 2.75
CA ALA A 159 -7.20 -3.12 3.74
C ALA A 159 -5.69 -3.07 3.45
N GLU A 160 -5.11 -4.24 3.15
CA GLU A 160 -3.68 -4.43 2.96
C GLU A 160 -3.21 -3.96 1.57
N GLY A 161 -2.32 -2.97 1.54
CA GLY A 161 -1.88 -2.36 0.28
C GLY A 161 -1.07 -3.31 -0.63
N LEU A 162 -0.22 -4.17 -0.04
CA LEU A 162 0.54 -5.16 -0.81
C LEU A 162 -0.39 -6.23 -1.43
N LEU A 163 -1.42 -6.66 -0.71
CA LEU A 163 -2.42 -7.59 -1.24
C LEU A 163 -3.27 -6.95 -2.33
N LEU A 164 -3.61 -5.66 -2.19
CA LEU A 164 -4.33 -4.91 -3.23
C LEU A 164 -3.59 -4.94 -4.57
N ARG A 165 -2.26 -4.74 -4.56
CA ARG A 165 -1.41 -4.88 -5.75
C ARG A 165 -1.58 -6.28 -6.36
N ALA A 166 -1.40 -7.31 -5.55
CA ALA A 166 -1.47 -8.69 -6.00
C ALA A 166 -2.82 -9.05 -6.63
N LEU A 167 -3.91 -8.69 -5.93
CA LEU A 167 -5.28 -8.99 -6.36
C LEU A 167 -5.69 -8.26 -7.64
N ARG A 168 -5.17 -7.06 -7.90
CA ARG A 168 -5.43 -6.37 -9.18
C ARG A 168 -4.86 -7.14 -10.37
N ARG A 169 -3.74 -7.86 -10.19
CA ARG A 169 -3.19 -8.75 -11.21
C ARG A 169 -3.98 -10.05 -11.28
N TRP A 170 -4.32 -10.65 -10.14
CA TRP A 170 -4.95 -11.97 -10.09
C TRP A 170 -6.44 -12.00 -10.44
N LEU A 171 -7.14 -10.89 -10.20
CA LEU A 171 -8.59 -10.74 -10.39
C LEU A 171 -8.88 -9.67 -11.44
N ALA A 172 -8.36 -9.82 -12.66
CA ALA A 172 -8.47 -8.83 -13.72
C ALA A 172 -9.91 -8.42 -14.05
N ASP A 173 -10.88 -9.33 -13.87
CA ASP A 173 -12.31 -9.09 -14.12
C ASP A 173 -13.06 -8.47 -12.92
N ALA A 174 -12.42 -8.37 -11.74
CA ALA A 174 -13.02 -7.81 -10.53
C ALA A 174 -12.66 -6.32 -10.35
N SER A 175 -13.57 -5.56 -9.73
CA SER A 175 -13.23 -4.22 -9.23
C SER A 175 -12.52 -4.35 -7.88
N VAL A 176 -11.20 -4.21 -7.88
CA VAL A 176 -10.36 -4.29 -6.66
C VAL A 176 -9.89 -2.90 -6.24
N ARG A 177 -10.28 -2.46 -5.03
CA ARG A 177 -9.99 -1.12 -4.48
C ARG A 177 -9.48 -1.18 -3.05
N GLY A 178 -8.73 -0.16 -2.63
CA GLY A 178 -8.33 0.01 -1.24
C GLY A 178 -9.49 0.51 -0.36
N ILE A 179 -9.39 0.26 0.95
CA ILE A 179 -10.35 0.79 1.95
C ILE A 179 -10.42 2.31 1.89
N GLY A 180 -9.27 3.01 1.88
CA GLY A 180 -9.19 4.47 1.83
C GLY A 180 -10.04 5.07 0.72
N GLU A 181 -9.66 4.76 -0.53
CA GLU A 181 -10.41 5.14 -1.73
C GLU A 181 -11.92 4.84 -1.62
N THR A 182 -12.28 3.65 -1.14
CA THR A 182 -13.68 3.22 -1.16
C THR A 182 -14.52 4.00 -0.15
N LEU A 183 -13.96 4.31 1.01
CA LEU A 183 -14.68 4.98 2.08
C LEU A 183 -14.65 6.51 2.03
N LEU A 184 -13.79 7.10 1.20
CA LEU A 184 -13.72 8.56 1.01
C LEU A 184 -15.09 9.24 0.84
N PRO A 185 -16.06 8.77 0.02
CA PRO A 185 -17.33 9.46 -0.18
C PRO A 185 -18.17 9.54 1.10
N ALA A 186 -18.03 8.57 2.01
CA ALA A 186 -18.77 8.53 3.26
C ALA A 186 -18.15 9.46 4.32
N ILE A 187 -16.84 9.71 4.25
CA ILE A 187 -16.10 10.42 5.32
C ILE A 187 -15.59 11.81 4.90
N SER A 188 -15.60 12.17 3.61
CA SER A 188 -14.97 13.40 3.12
C SER A 188 -15.56 14.67 3.76
N ALA A 189 -16.88 14.71 3.98
CA ALA A 189 -17.56 15.84 4.61
C ALA A 189 -17.24 15.99 6.11
N LYS A 190 -16.58 15.00 6.72
CA LYS A 190 -16.20 14.98 8.14
C LYS A 190 -14.75 15.37 8.37
N LEU A 191 -13.97 15.46 7.29
CA LEU A 191 -12.60 15.97 7.33
C LEU A 191 -12.61 17.50 7.40
N ARG A 192 -11.61 18.06 8.07
CA ARG A 192 -11.46 19.50 8.29
C ARG A 192 -10.01 19.94 8.18
N ALA A 193 -9.79 21.26 8.11
CA ALA A 193 -8.46 21.85 7.92
C ALA A 193 -7.43 21.50 9.00
N GLY A 194 -7.87 21.20 10.23
CA GLY A 194 -7.00 20.76 11.32
C GLY A 194 -6.59 19.28 11.26
N ASP A 195 -7.09 18.52 10.28
CA ASP A 195 -6.80 17.09 10.15
C ASP A 195 -5.53 16.85 9.35
N PHE A 196 -4.75 15.87 9.79
CA PHE A 196 -3.68 15.28 8.98
C PHE A 196 -4.14 13.90 8.48
N TYR A 197 -4.45 13.81 7.21
CA TYR A 197 -4.95 12.60 6.56
C TYR A 197 -3.80 11.77 5.99
N VAL A 198 -3.64 10.56 6.50
CA VAL A 198 -2.57 9.63 6.14
C VAL A 198 -3.11 8.63 5.13
N ILE A 199 -2.67 8.79 3.89
CA ILE A 199 -2.96 7.91 2.77
C ILE A 199 -2.09 6.66 2.90
N ALA A 200 -2.70 5.47 2.74
CA ALA A 200 -2.01 4.20 2.77
C ALA A 200 -1.06 4.09 1.57
N SER A 201 0.24 4.31 1.82
CA SER A 201 1.24 4.54 0.77
C SER A 201 1.31 3.41 -0.27
N GLN A 202 1.28 2.15 0.18
CA GLN A 202 1.30 0.98 -0.71
C GLN A 202 0.10 0.96 -1.67
N ALA A 203 -1.10 1.21 -1.15
CA ALA A 203 -2.34 1.17 -1.92
C ALA A 203 -2.43 2.35 -2.91
N PHE A 204 -2.04 3.54 -2.46
CA PHE A 204 -2.07 4.74 -3.30
C PHE A 204 -0.99 4.71 -4.39
N ASN A 205 0.27 4.44 -4.03
CA ASN A 205 1.39 4.55 -4.97
C ASN A 205 1.30 3.51 -6.11
N CYS A 206 0.68 2.35 -5.89
CA CYS A 206 0.51 1.34 -6.94
C CYS A 206 -0.52 1.73 -8.02
N ASP A 207 -1.31 2.79 -7.81
CA ASP A 207 -2.35 3.26 -8.74
C ASP A 207 -2.51 4.78 -8.65
N GLN A 208 -1.36 5.45 -8.47
CA GLN A 208 -1.28 6.88 -8.23
C GLN A 208 -1.92 7.71 -9.37
N PRO A 209 -1.74 7.39 -10.67
CA PRO A 209 -2.31 8.20 -11.75
C PRO A 209 -3.83 8.29 -11.70
N ARG A 210 -4.50 7.23 -11.24
CA ARG A 210 -5.96 7.21 -11.09
C ARG A 210 -6.44 7.91 -9.83
N LEU A 211 -5.65 7.82 -8.75
CA LEU A 211 -6.05 8.28 -7.42
C LEU A 211 -5.72 9.74 -7.16
N ILE A 212 -4.67 10.29 -7.74
CA ILE A 212 -4.16 11.65 -7.44
C ILE A 212 -5.25 12.73 -7.49
N GLY A 213 -6.05 12.77 -8.56
CA GLY A 213 -7.10 13.79 -8.71
C GLY A 213 -8.18 13.72 -7.62
N ARG A 214 -8.43 12.53 -7.08
CA ARG A 214 -9.39 12.32 -6.00
C ARG A 214 -8.88 12.87 -4.67
N TYR A 215 -7.61 12.63 -4.34
CA TYR A 215 -7.00 13.15 -3.13
C TYR A 215 -6.71 14.66 -3.21
N ASP A 216 -6.38 15.18 -4.39
CA ASP A 216 -6.29 16.63 -4.60
C ASP A 216 -7.66 17.31 -4.39
N TRP A 217 -8.74 16.72 -4.91
CA TRP A 217 -10.11 17.22 -4.63
C TRP A 217 -10.46 17.16 -3.14
N LEU A 218 -10.12 16.05 -2.46
CA LEU A 218 -10.36 15.88 -1.03
C LEU A 218 -9.63 16.95 -0.21
N ARG A 219 -8.35 17.18 -0.51
CA ARG A 219 -7.54 18.23 0.11
C ARG A 219 -8.12 19.61 -0.14
N ALA A 220 -8.51 19.92 -1.36
CA ALA A 220 -9.06 21.23 -1.73
C ALA A 220 -10.39 21.52 -1.02
N THR A 221 -11.23 20.51 -0.83
CA THR A 221 -12.57 20.67 -0.24
C THR A 221 -12.58 20.65 1.29
N SER A 222 -11.77 19.81 1.91
CA SER A 222 -11.69 19.69 3.37
C SER A 222 -10.66 20.64 4.01
N GLY A 223 -9.67 21.08 3.24
CA GLY A 223 -8.51 21.82 3.74
C GLY A 223 -7.51 20.97 4.54
N CYS A 224 -7.72 19.65 4.67
CA CYS A 224 -6.82 18.80 5.45
C CYS A 224 -5.41 18.73 4.83
N GLU A 225 -4.42 18.50 5.68
CA GLU A 225 -3.06 18.20 5.25
C GLU A 225 -2.90 16.69 5.01
N MET A 226 -1.92 16.28 4.19
CA MET A 226 -1.71 14.88 3.83
C MET A 226 -0.23 14.49 3.84
N ASN A 227 0.05 13.19 3.90
CA ASN A 227 1.40 12.61 3.70
C ASN A 227 1.84 12.57 2.23
N LEU A 228 1.35 13.48 1.39
CA LEU A 228 1.81 13.63 0.01
C LEU A 228 3.03 14.55 -0.05
N ASP A 229 4.02 14.18 -0.86
CA ASP A 229 5.16 15.03 -1.17
C ASP A 229 4.82 16.08 -2.26
N LEU A 230 5.83 16.84 -2.69
CA LEU A 230 5.68 17.84 -3.75
C LEU A 230 5.30 17.21 -5.11
N GLN A 231 5.66 15.94 -5.35
CA GLN A 231 5.35 15.18 -6.54
C GLN A 231 4.04 14.39 -6.43
N ARG A 232 3.26 14.59 -5.35
CA ARG A 232 2.00 13.90 -5.08
C ARG A 232 2.18 12.38 -4.97
N ILE A 233 3.27 11.98 -4.33
CA ILE A 233 3.57 10.61 -3.95
C ILE A 233 3.29 10.46 -2.45
N ALA A 234 2.59 9.39 -2.06
CA ALA A 234 2.30 9.13 -0.66
C ALA A 234 3.55 8.61 0.04
N MET A 235 4.03 9.39 1.01
CA MET A 235 5.19 9.04 1.81
C MET A 235 4.81 8.02 2.88
N PRO A 236 5.50 6.88 2.98
CA PRO A 236 5.23 5.90 4.03
C PRO A 236 5.56 6.50 5.40
N VAL A 237 4.69 6.28 6.38
CA VAL A 237 4.83 6.88 7.72
C VAL A 237 5.80 6.13 8.62
N ALA A 238 6.00 4.83 8.38
CA ALA A 238 6.93 4.02 9.14
C ALA A 238 8.35 4.62 9.09
N GLY A 239 8.88 5.03 10.25
CA GLY A 239 10.18 5.69 10.37
C GLY A 239 10.24 7.16 9.92
N GLN A 240 9.17 7.72 9.34
CA GLN A 240 9.14 9.10 8.83
C GLN A 240 8.08 10.00 9.48
N ALA A 241 7.15 9.44 10.26
CA ALA A 241 6.00 10.17 10.82
C ALA A 241 6.36 11.48 11.54
N ARG A 242 7.48 11.52 12.30
CA ARG A 242 7.97 12.75 12.95
C ARG A 242 8.29 13.86 11.96
N TRP A 243 9.05 13.53 10.93
CA TRP A 243 9.43 14.49 9.89
C TRP A 243 8.22 14.90 9.05
N ILE A 244 7.31 13.96 8.75
CA ILE A 244 6.07 14.25 8.05
C ILE A 244 5.23 15.30 8.77
N LEU A 245 5.19 15.26 10.11
CA LEU A 245 4.45 16.22 10.94
C LEU A 245 5.23 17.49 11.30
N GLU A 246 6.51 17.58 10.94
CA GLU A 246 7.36 18.70 11.33
C GLU A 246 6.84 20.03 10.76
N GLY A 247 6.69 21.03 11.63
CA GLY A 247 6.16 22.35 11.27
C GLY A 247 4.64 22.41 11.00
N ARG A 248 3.91 21.29 11.08
CA ARG A 248 2.46 21.24 10.83
C ARG A 248 1.66 21.47 12.11
N ARG A 249 0.48 22.09 11.97
CA ARG A 249 -0.45 22.32 13.08
C ARG A 249 -1.60 21.33 13.00
N VAL A 250 -1.41 20.16 13.60
CA VAL A 250 -2.37 19.06 13.55
C VAL A 250 -3.21 18.98 14.82
N GLU A 251 -4.53 18.92 14.65
CA GLU A 251 -5.49 18.69 15.74
C GLU A 251 -5.77 17.20 15.95
N ARG A 252 -5.89 16.44 14.86
CA ARG A 252 -6.04 14.98 14.86
C ARG A 252 -5.47 14.38 13.58
N ILE A 253 -5.12 13.11 13.66
CA ILE A 253 -4.54 12.32 12.56
C ILE A 253 -5.58 11.28 12.15
N VAL A 254 -5.83 11.16 10.85
CA VAL A 254 -6.77 10.19 10.28
C VAL A 254 -6.00 9.24 9.39
N VAL A 255 -6.00 7.95 9.69
CA VAL A 255 -5.27 6.92 8.94
C VAL A 255 -6.20 6.07 8.08
N GLU A 256 -5.75 5.77 6.86
CA GLU A 256 -6.40 4.78 6.00
C GLU A 256 -6.09 3.34 6.41
N ASP A 257 -4.83 3.08 6.75
CA ASP A 257 -4.35 1.78 7.22
C ASP A 257 -4.22 1.80 8.74
N LEU A 258 -4.88 0.85 9.41
CA LEU A 258 -4.86 0.74 10.86
C LEU A 258 -3.46 0.36 11.38
N ALA A 259 -2.64 -0.36 10.59
CA ALA A 259 -1.27 -0.70 10.97
C ALA A 259 -0.37 0.55 11.09
N GLU A 260 -0.71 1.63 10.38
CA GLU A 260 0.04 2.90 10.42
C GLU A 260 -0.24 3.74 11.68
N ARG A 261 -1.27 3.39 12.47
CA ARG A 261 -1.67 4.15 13.67
C ARG A 261 -0.53 4.31 14.68
N ALA A 262 0.19 3.24 14.96
CA ALA A 262 1.27 3.22 15.95
C ALA A 262 2.45 4.14 15.57
N ALA A 263 2.60 4.48 14.29
CA ALA A 263 3.64 5.41 13.85
C ALA A 263 3.47 6.82 14.46
N PHE A 264 2.28 7.15 14.97
CA PHE A 264 1.92 8.47 15.48
C PHE A 264 1.76 8.55 17.01
N ASP A 265 2.11 7.51 17.75
CA ASP A 265 2.00 7.48 19.23
C ASP A 265 2.73 8.64 19.91
N PHE A 266 3.79 9.16 19.28
CA PHE A 266 4.56 10.29 19.78
C PHE A 266 3.84 11.64 19.68
N ALA A 267 2.80 11.75 18.86
CA ALA A 267 2.23 13.05 18.47
C ALA A 267 1.39 13.68 19.59
N GLY A 268 0.91 12.90 20.55
CA GLY A 268 -0.01 13.38 21.60
C GLY A 268 -1.34 13.92 21.03
N LYS A 269 -1.70 13.50 19.81
CA LYS A 269 -2.94 13.84 19.11
C LYS A 269 -3.82 12.61 18.97
N PRO A 270 -5.16 12.77 18.89
CA PRO A 270 -6.04 11.66 18.52
C PRO A 270 -5.61 11.10 17.16
N VAL A 271 -5.38 9.79 17.10
CA VAL A 271 -5.12 9.04 15.87
C VAL A 271 -6.32 8.14 15.62
N LEU A 272 -7.09 8.48 14.59
CA LEU A 272 -8.34 7.85 14.21
C LEU A 272 -8.14 7.05 12.94
N HIS A 273 -8.74 5.87 12.86
CA HIS A 273 -8.98 5.21 11.58
C HIS A 273 -10.13 5.91 10.86
N LEU A 274 -10.09 5.99 9.53
CA LEU A 274 -11.06 6.74 8.75
C LEU A 274 -12.53 6.32 9.02
N ALA A 275 -12.79 5.04 9.34
CA ALA A 275 -14.14 4.55 9.65
C ALA A 275 -14.70 5.09 10.98
N GLU A 276 -13.87 5.72 11.82
CA GLU A 276 -14.31 6.39 13.05
C GLU A 276 -14.79 7.83 12.82
N LEU A 277 -14.76 8.32 11.57
CA LEU A 277 -15.26 9.65 11.22
C LEU A 277 -16.77 9.67 10.89
N ALA A 278 -17.36 8.51 10.65
CA ALA A 278 -18.75 8.37 10.25
C ALA A 278 -19.75 8.62 11.39
#